data_AF-A0A366M9C8-F1
#
_entry.id   AF-A0A366M9C8-F1
#
_cell.length_a   1.000
_cell.length_b   1.000
_cell.length_c   1.000
_cell.angle_alpha   90.00
_cell.angle_beta   90.00
_cell.angle_gamma   90.00
#
_symmetry.space_group_name_H-M   'P 1'
#
loop_
_entity.id
_entity.type
_entity.pdbx_description
1 polymer ?
#
loop_
_entity_poly.entity_id
_entity_poly.type
_entity_poly.pdbx_seq_one_letter_code
_entity_poly.pdbx_strand_id
1 'polypeptide(L)'
;MGRRFSNDEKFVNIEILRSSFFNNSAVDDRGAIYNYMNDTRVYIDNSSFEKNLAEKNGGGMSNAGDRSEFEIIKSNFTQNTALSNGWSI
;
A
#
# COMPACT_ATOMS: atom_id res chain seq x y z
N MET A 1 -14.57 20.92 -11.96
CA MET A 1 -13.13 21.01 -12.30
C MET A 1 -12.64 19.59 -12.53
N GLY A 2 -12.87 19.04 -13.73
CA GLY A 2 -12.51 17.67 -14.07
C GLY A 2 -11.05 17.60 -14.48
N ARG A 3 -10.26 16.72 -13.86
CA ARG A 3 -8.89 16.46 -14.32
C ARG A 3 -8.97 15.80 -15.70
N ARG A 4 -8.45 16.50 -16.70
CA ARG A 4 -8.24 15.97 -18.04
C ARG A 4 -7.13 14.92 -17.94
N PHE A 5 -7.45 13.65 -18.15
CA PHE A 5 -6.47 12.63 -18.50
C PHE A 5 -6.30 12.71 -20.02
N SER A 6 -5.23 13.38 -20.48
CA SER A 6 -4.80 13.30 -21.87
C SER A 6 -4.15 11.93 -22.12
N ASN A 7 -4.51 11.29 -23.23
CA ASN A 7 -3.98 10.00 -23.69
C ASN A 7 -2.43 9.99 -23.67
N ASP A 8 -1.86 9.17 -22.78
CA ASP A 8 -0.69 8.26 -22.97
C ASP A 8 0.08 7.93 -21.67
N GLU A 9 -0.60 7.88 -20.52
CA GLU A 9 -0.04 7.28 -19.30
C GLU A 9 -0.95 6.16 -18.83
N LYS A 10 -0.67 4.94 -19.31
CA LYS A 10 -1.34 3.73 -18.81
C LYS A 10 -0.85 3.45 -17.40
N PHE A 11 -1.69 3.76 -16.43
CA PHE A 11 -1.50 3.24 -15.09
C PHE A 11 -1.57 1.70 -15.10
N VAL A 12 -0.63 1.06 -14.43
CA VAL A 12 -0.76 -0.37 -14.09
C VAL A 12 -1.67 -0.47 -12.88
N ASN A 13 -2.81 -1.14 -13.06
CA ASN A 13 -3.76 -1.36 -11.98
C ASN A 13 -3.43 -2.66 -11.24
N ILE A 14 -3.33 -2.57 -9.92
CA ILE A 14 -3.15 -3.70 -9.01
C ILE A 14 -4.36 -3.76 -8.09
N GLU A 15 -5.02 -4.91 -8.01
CA GLU A 15 -6.22 -5.09 -7.18
C GLU A 15 -5.96 -6.11 -6.06
N ILE A 16 -6.34 -5.73 -4.85
CA ILE A 16 -6.26 -6.58 -3.65
C ILE A 16 -7.65 -6.61 -3.04
N LEU A 17 -8.35 -7.71 -3.27
CA LEU A 17 -9.76 -7.84 -2.93
C LEU A 17 -9.91 -8.95 -1.90
N ARG A 18 -10.65 -8.67 -0.82
CA ARG A 18 -11.07 -9.68 0.17
C ARG A 18 -9.90 -10.53 0.68
N SER A 19 -8.76 -9.89 0.91
CA SER A 19 -7.52 -10.55 1.30
C SER A 19 -7.18 -10.29 2.75
N SER A 20 -6.39 -11.19 3.36
CA SER A 20 -5.90 -11.01 4.72
C SER A 20 -4.38 -11.19 4.77
N PHE A 21 -3.71 -10.20 5.36
CA PHE A 21 -2.27 -10.16 5.57
C PHE A 21 -2.00 -10.09 7.07
N PHE A 22 -1.54 -11.19 7.65
CA PHE A 22 -1.33 -11.33 9.09
C PHE A 22 0.11 -11.69 9.41
N ASN A 23 0.71 -10.96 10.37
CA ASN A 23 2.01 -11.28 10.97
C ASN A 23 3.16 -11.39 9.94
N ASN A 24 3.16 -10.53 8.91
CA ASN A 24 4.28 -10.40 7.99
C ASN A 24 5.32 -9.44 8.57
N SER A 25 6.61 -9.73 8.37
CA SER A 25 7.71 -8.90 8.84
C SER A 25 8.73 -8.67 7.74
N ALA A 26 9.18 -7.43 7.58
CA ALA A 26 10.22 -7.04 6.63
C ALA A 26 11.28 -6.12 7.26
N VAL A 27 12.54 -6.48 7.05
CA VAL A 27 13.75 -5.85 7.65
C VAL A 27 14.08 -4.47 7.06
N ASP A 28 13.66 -4.19 5.82
CA ASP A 28 14.02 -2.92 5.18
C ASP A 28 12.86 -1.91 5.15
N ASP A 29 11.75 -2.12 4.41
CA ASP A 29 10.76 -1.04 4.19
C ASP A 29 9.37 -1.55 3.72
N ARG A 30 9.00 -2.80 4.05
CA ARG A 30 8.08 -3.57 3.19
C ARG A 30 7.08 -4.44 3.95
N GLY A 31 6.43 -3.89 4.99
CA GLY A 31 5.55 -4.61 5.92
C GLY A 31 4.70 -5.73 5.31
N ALA A 32 3.47 -5.43 4.88
CA ALA A 32 2.59 -6.38 4.19
C ALA A 32 2.57 -6.19 2.67
N ILE A 33 2.58 -4.94 2.19
CA ILE A 33 2.61 -4.62 0.75
C ILE A 33 3.63 -3.52 0.48
N TYR A 34 4.41 -3.70 -0.57
CA TYR A 34 5.33 -2.69 -1.08
C TYR A 34 5.16 -2.53 -2.58
N ASN A 35 4.74 -1.33 -2.99
CA ASN A 35 4.66 -0.94 -4.39
C ASN A 35 5.80 0.04 -4.72
N TYR A 36 6.71 -0.37 -5.60
CA TYR A 36 7.85 0.44 -6.05
C TYR A 36 7.77 0.83 -7.53
N MET A 37 6.72 0.39 -8.22
CA MET A 37 6.54 0.67 -9.65
C MET A 37 5.91 2.05 -9.83
N ASN A 38 6.44 2.80 -10.79
CA ASN A 38 5.88 4.08 -11.23
C ASN A 38 4.58 3.86 -11.99
N ASP A 39 3.73 4.88 -12.04
CA ASP A 39 2.48 4.88 -12.80
C ASP A 39 1.59 3.69 -12.42
N THR A 40 1.42 3.45 -11.12
CA THR A 40 0.55 2.39 -10.62
C THR A 40 -0.62 2.93 -9.84
N ARG A 41 -1.76 2.24 -9.93
CA ARG A 41 -2.89 2.44 -9.03
C ARG A 41 -3.15 1.14 -8.31
N VAL A 42 -2.98 1.15 -6.99
CA VAL A 42 -3.27 -0.01 -6.16
C VAL A 42 -4.61 0.20 -5.45
N TYR A 43 -5.56 -0.66 -5.78
CA TYR A 43 -6.91 -0.64 -5.22
C TYR A 43 -7.07 -1.80 -4.23
N ILE A 44 -7.44 -1.47 -3.00
CA ILE A 44 -7.60 -2.41 -1.90
C ILE A 44 -9.02 -2.32 -1.37
N ASP A 45 -9.79 -3.40 -1.48
CA ASP A 45 -11.17 -3.46 -1.02
C ASP A 45 -11.40 -4.67 -0.11
N ASN A 46 -12.14 -4.40 0.97
CA ASN A 46 -12.63 -5.39 1.91
C ASN A 46 -11.54 -6.33 2.45
N SER A 47 -10.35 -5.81 2.74
CA SER A 47 -9.16 -6.57 3.14
C SER A 47 -8.71 -6.25 4.57
N SER A 48 -7.95 -7.15 5.20
CA SER A 48 -7.45 -6.98 6.57
C SER A 48 -5.92 -7.08 6.64
N PHE A 49 -5.30 -6.15 7.36
CA PHE A 49 -3.87 -6.11 7.59
C PHE A 49 -3.62 -6.06 9.09
N GLU A 50 -3.08 -7.14 9.64
CA GLU A 50 -2.99 -7.32 11.08
C GLU A 50 -1.58 -7.73 11.52
N LYS A 51 -1.04 -7.03 12.53
CA LYS A 51 0.26 -7.36 13.15
C LYS A 51 1.43 -7.42 12.16
N ASN A 52 1.37 -6.64 11.08
CA ASN A 52 2.49 -6.56 10.15
C ASN A 52 3.56 -5.61 10.68
N LEU A 53 4.82 -5.96 10.48
CA LEU A 53 5.99 -5.25 11.00
C LEU A 53 6.91 -4.82 9.85
N ALA A 54 7.25 -3.53 9.82
CA ALA A 54 8.32 -3.01 8.98
C ALA A 54 9.38 -2.34 9.85
N GLU A 55 10.65 -2.68 9.69
CA GLU A 55 11.70 -2.12 10.55
C GLU A 55 12.06 -0.66 10.23
N LYS A 56 11.80 -0.14 9.03
CA LYS A 56 12.03 1.29 8.74
C LYS A 56 10.75 2.05 8.40
N ASN A 57 10.03 1.74 7.32
CA ASN A 57 8.83 2.48 6.92
C ASN A 57 7.69 1.56 6.49
N GLY A 58 6.44 1.96 6.77
CA GLY A 58 5.22 1.33 6.25
C GLY A 58 4.89 -0.03 6.90
N GLY A 59 4.53 0.00 8.18
CA GLY A 59 4.25 -1.20 8.97
C GLY A 59 3.17 -2.10 8.36
N GLY A 60 2.19 -1.51 7.66
CA GLY A 60 1.21 -2.21 6.84
C GLY A 60 1.60 -2.15 5.37
N MET A 61 1.64 -0.97 4.78
CA MET A 61 1.86 -0.81 3.34
C MET A 61 2.79 0.37 3.03
N SER A 62 3.46 0.29 1.88
CA SER A 62 4.31 1.36 1.36
C SER A 62 4.17 1.52 -0.15
N ASN A 63 4.10 2.77 -0.61
CA ASN A 63 4.06 3.14 -2.02
C ASN A 63 5.17 4.15 -2.30
N ALA A 64 6.18 3.69 -3.03
CA ALA A 64 7.40 4.42 -3.33
C ALA A 64 7.58 4.74 -4.82
N GLY A 65 6.67 4.29 -5.68
CA GLY A 65 6.70 4.60 -7.11
C GLY A 65 6.27 6.04 -7.40
N ASP A 66 6.89 6.65 -8.42
CA ASP A 66 6.50 7.97 -8.91
C ASP A 66 5.12 7.93 -9.56
N ARG A 67 4.33 8.96 -9.25
CA ARG A 67 2.93 9.09 -9.69
C ARG A 67 2.03 7.91 -9.27
N SER A 68 2.41 7.14 -8.27
CA SER A 68 1.64 5.98 -7.84
C SER A 68 0.58 6.33 -6.79
N GLU A 69 -0.58 5.69 -6.85
CA GLU A 69 -1.75 5.98 -6.00
C GLU A 69 -2.20 4.74 -5.23
N PHE A 70 -2.55 4.91 -3.94
CA PHE A 70 -3.30 3.93 -3.16
C PHE A 70 -4.76 4.38 -3.02
N GLU A 71 -5.69 3.49 -3.32
CA GLU A 71 -7.09 3.61 -2.96
C GLU A 71 -7.47 2.43 -2.05
N ILE A 72 -7.85 2.73 -0.82
CA ILE A 72 -8.16 1.72 0.20
C ILE A 72 -9.58 1.97 0.67
N ILE A 73 -10.45 0.99 0.46
CA ILE A 73 -11.84 1.06 0.89
C ILE A 73 -12.22 -0.17 1.70
N LYS A 74 -13.10 0.02 2.70
CA LYS A 74 -13.67 -1.04 3.55
C LYS A 74 -12.65 -2.01 4.14
N SER A 75 -11.41 -1.56 4.33
CA SER A 75 -10.30 -2.40 4.77
C SER A 75 -9.86 -2.01 6.19
N ASN A 76 -9.35 -2.97 6.95
CA ASN A 76 -8.94 -2.78 8.33
C ASN A 76 -7.43 -2.92 8.50
N PHE A 77 -6.81 -2.02 9.26
CA PHE A 77 -5.39 -2.03 9.58
C PHE A 77 -5.24 -2.00 11.09
N THR A 78 -4.80 -3.11 11.69
CA THR A 78 -4.76 -3.26 13.16
C THR A 78 -3.41 -3.79 13.61
N GLN A 79 -2.80 -3.12 14.59
CA GLN A 79 -1.50 -3.52 15.17
C GLN A 79 -0.34 -3.59 14.15
N ASN A 80 -0.42 -2.88 13.02
CA ASN A 80 0.70 -2.77 12.08
C ASN A 80 1.73 -1.75 12.59
N THR A 81 3.01 -2.12 12.62
CA THR A 81 4.06 -1.34 13.27
C THR A 81 5.19 -0.99 12.29
N ALA A 82 5.54 0.29 12.19
CA ALA A 82 6.79 0.75 11.58
C ALA A 82 7.77 1.18 12.69
N LEU A 83 9.01 0.66 12.70
CA LEU A 83 9.97 0.95 13.79
C LEU A 83 10.77 2.26 13.58
N SER A 84 10.86 2.80 12.37
CA SER A 84 11.35 4.17 12.13
C SER A 84 10.19 5.08 11.70
N ASN A 85 10.39 6.40 11.73
CA ASN A 85 9.39 7.49 11.67
C ASN A 85 8.42 7.52 10.45
N GLY A 86 8.28 6.44 9.69
CA GLY A 86 7.28 6.28 8.64
C GLY A 86 5.90 5.98 9.25
N TRP A 87 4.90 6.74 8.81
CA TRP A 87 3.50 6.54 9.17
C TRP A 87 3.08 5.07 8.94
N SER A 88 2.45 4.44 9.95
CA SER A 88 1.72 3.18 9.77
C SER A 88 0.39 3.49 9.09
N ILE A 89 0.21 3.03 7.84
CA ILE A 89 -1.09 2.67 7.30
C ILE A 89 -1.00 1.20 6.89
#